data_AF-A0A0E0PGP8-F1
#
_entry.id   AF-A0A0E0PGP8-F1
#
_cell.length_a   1.000
_cell.length_b   1.000
_cell.length_c   1.000
_cell.angle_alpha   90.00
_cell.angle_beta   90.00
_cell.angle_gamma   90.00
#
_symmetry.space_group_name_H-M   'P 1'
#
loop_
_entity.id
_entity.type
_entity.pdbx_description
1 polymer ?
#
loop_
_entity_poly.entity_id
_entity_poly.type
_entity_poly.pdbx_seq_one_letter_code
_entity_poly.pdbx_strand_id
1 'polypeptide(L)'
;MSFSKLNVLHWHIIDEQSFPLEVPSYPKLWKGSYSKLERYTVEDARDIVSSLIKGIHVMAEIDVPGHAESWGKGYPKLWPSPKCREPLHERNMTTKDAYKYFVLKAQEIAINLNWIPVNWEETFNSFKENLNPLTVVHNWLGPGVCPKVVEKGFRCIMSNQGVWYLDHLDVPWQDFYTSEPLAGINNTAQQKLVLGGEVCMWGETADTSDVQQTIWPRAAAAAERMWSQLEAISAQDLETTVLARLHYFRCLLNHRGIAAAPVTNSYARRPPIGPGSCFIQ
;
A
#
# COMPACT_ATOMS: atom_id res chain seq x y z
N MET A 1 8.87 7.30 7.84
CA MET A 1 8.60 5.97 8.40
C MET A 1 9.23 5.79 9.78
N SER A 2 10.56 5.71 9.91
CA SER A 2 11.21 5.49 11.22
C SER A 2 10.78 6.49 12.29
N PHE A 3 10.75 7.80 11.97
CA PHE A 3 10.33 8.83 12.94
C PHE A 3 8.88 8.69 13.42
N SER A 4 8.00 8.05 12.65
CA SER A 4 6.61 7.78 12.99
C SER A 4 6.36 6.32 13.38
N LYS A 5 7.41 5.50 13.50
CA LYS A 5 7.36 4.07 13.87
C LYS A 5 6.60 3.16 12.89
N LEU A 6 6.41 3.58 11.65
CA LEU A 6 5.98 2.68 10.58
C LEU A 6 7.09 1.65 10.30
N ASN A 7 6.71 0.39 10.13
CA ASN A 7 7.63 -0.75 10.08
C ASN A 7 7.52 -1.61 8.81
N VAL A 8 6.63 -1.28 7.86
CA VAL A 8 6.53 -1.97 6.57
C VAL A 8 6.56 -0.95 5.44
N LEU A 9 7.51 -1.11 4.52
CA LEU A 9 7.51 -0.47 3.21
C LEU A 9 6.89 -1.48 2.24
N HIS A 10 5.60 -1.32 1.98
CA HIS A 10 4.95 -2.03 0.89
C HIS A 10 5.34 -1.35 -0.42
N TRP A 11 6.21 -2.00 -1.18
CA TRP A 11 6.77 -1.47 -2.41
C TRP A 11 6.03 -2.07 -3.60
N HIS A 12 5.07 -1.31 -4.13
CA HIS A 12 4.42 -1.59 -5.41
C HIS A 12 5.38 -1.22 -6.54
N ILE A 13 6.15 -2.20 -7.03
CA ILE A 13 7.37 -1.93 -7.82
C ILE A 13 7.05 -1.73 -9.31
N ILE A 14 6.01 -2.42 -9.78
CA ILE A 14 5.66 -2.54 -11.20
C ILE A 14 4.14 -2.40 -11.34
N ASP A 15 3.69 -1.85 -12.46
CA ASP A 15 2.27 -1.78 -12.82
C ASP A 15 2.13 -1.80 -14.36
N GLU A 16 0.93 -1.56 -14.88
CA GLU A 16 0.59 -1.44 -16.29
C GLU A 16 1.54 -0.51 -17.04
N GLN A 17 1.86 0.64 -16.43
CA GLN A 17 2.56 1.73 -17.10
C GLN A 17 4.07 1.50 -17.15
N SER A 18 4.68 0.83 -16.17
CA SER A 18 6.12 0.60 -16.18
C SER A 18 6.62 -0.64 -15.45
N PHE A 19 7.75 -1.17 -15.93
CA PHE A 19 8.52 -2.25 -15.30
C PHE A 19 9.96 -1.78 -15.04
N PRO A 20 10.25 -1.10 -13.91
CA PRO A 20 11.57 -0.54 -13.63
C PRO A 20 12.56 -1.52 -12.98
N LEU A 21 12.09 -2.62 -12.39
CA LEU A 21 12.93 -3.57 -11.64
C LEU A 21 13.77 -4.48 -12.55
N GLU A 22 15.03 -4.68 -12.20
CA GLU A 22 15.87 -5.68 -12.85
C GLU A 22 15.55 -7.10 -12.38
N VAL A 23 15.32 -7.99 -13.34
CA VAL A 23 15.12 -9.43 -13.09
C VAL A 23 16.13 -10.20 -13.95
N PRO A 24 17.27 -10.65 -13.40
CA PRO A 24 18.36 -11.25 -14.18
C PRO A 24 17.95 -12.47 -15.02
N SER A 25 17.00 -13.28 -14.53
CA SER A 25 16.45 -14.42 -15.25
C SER A 25 15.52 -14.03 -16.41
N TYR A 26 14.99 -12.80 -16.39
CA TYR A 26 14.11 -12.25 -17.42
C TYR A 26 14.56 -10.84 -17.85
N PRO A 27 15.77 -10.70 -18.43
CA PRO A 27 16.44 -9.41 -18.62
C PRO A 27 15.78 -8.50 -19.67
N LYS A 28 14.70 -8.94 -20.33
CA LYS A 28 13.92 -8.06 -21.23
C LYS A 28 12.77 -7.36 -20.50
N LEU A 29 12.38 -7.74 -19.28
CA LEU A 29 11.24 -7.16 -18.57
C LEU A 29 11.39 -5.65 -18.39
N TRP A 30 12.57 -5.19 -17.96
CA TRP A 30 12.89 -3.77 -17.83
C TRP A 30 12.89 -2.96 -19.15
N LYS A 31 12.59 -3.57 -20.31
CA LYS A 31 12.21 -2.80 -21.51
C LYS A 31 10.88 -2.07 -21.32
N GLY A 32 10.10 -2.45 -20.32
CA GLY A 32 8.89 -1.75 -19.87
C GLY A 32 9.18 -0.55 -18.97
N SER A 33 10.42 -0.23 -18.60
CA SER A 33 10.75 0.99 -17.83
C SER A 33 10.50 2.25 -18.67
N TYR A 34 10.13 3.38 -18.05
CA TYR A 34 10.00 4.67 -18.74
C TYR A 34 11.29 5.09 -19.46
N SER A 35 12.43 4.97 -18.79
CA SER A 35 13.75 5.22 -19.39
C SER A 35 14.82 4.33 -18.77
N LYS A 36 16.06 4.44 -19.28
CA LYS A 36 17.21 3.74 -18.69
C LYS A 36 17.64 4.32 -17.33
N LEU A 37 17.27 5.57 -17.04
CA LEU A 37 17.62 6.26 -15.80
C LEU A 37 16.61 5.99 -14.68
N GLU A 38 15.44 5.47 -15.03
CA GLU A 38 14.33 5.18 -14.11
C GLU A 38 14.20 3.66 -13.93
N ARG A 39 15.30 3.05 -13.50
CA ARG A 39 15.42 1.61 -13.28
C ARG A 39 16.00 1.33 -11.91
N TYR A 40 15.58 0.23 -11.32
CA TYR A 40 16.15 -0.31 -10.10
C TYR A 40 16.93 -1.57 -10.45
N THR A 41 18.25 -1.49 -10.37
CA THR A 41 19.15 -2.65 -10.49
C THR A 41 19.00 -3.59 -9.31
N VAL A 42 19.57 -4.80 -9.41
CA VAL A 42 19.65 -5.71 -8.26
C VAL A 42 20.40 -5.05 -7.10
N GLU A 43 21.42 -4.26 -7.37
CA GLU A 43 22.17 -3.50 -6.38
C GLU A 43 21.29 -2.43 -5.73
N ASP A 44 20.51 -1.67 -6.51
CA ASP A 44 19.58 -0.68 -5.96
C ASP A 44 18.54 -1.33 -5.03
N ALA A 45 17.98 -2.48 -5.42
CA ALA A 45 17.04 -3.22 -4.59
C ALA A 45 17.70 -3.73 -3.28
N ARG A 46 18.94 -4.22 -3.35
CA ARG A 46 19.71 -4.63 -2.16
C ARG A 46 20.03 -3.43 -1.26
N ASP A 47 20.35 -2.29 -1.84
CA ASP A 47 20.63 -1.05 -1.13
C ASP A 47 19.38 -0.55 -0.43
N ILE A 48 18.21 -0.57 -1.07
CA ILE A 48 16.93 -0.23 -0.41
C ILE A 48 16.68 -1.15 0.79
N VAL A 49 16.80 -2.46 0.62
CA VAL A 49 16.56 -3.42 1.71
C VAL A 49 17.57 -3.27 2.87
N SER A 50 18.84 -2.98 2.56
CA SER A 50 19.91 -2.89 3.56
C SER A 50 20.05 -1.52 4.22
N SER A 51 19.69 -0.45 3.52
CA SER A 51 19.78 0.94 4.01
C SER A 51 18.61 1.34 4.92
N LEU A 52 17.50 0.59 4.87
CA LEU A 52 16.40 0.81 5.79
C LEU A 52 16.87 0.62 7.23
N ILE A 53 16.49 1.58 8.09
CA ILE A 53 16.77 1.51 9.52
C ILE A 53 16.25 0.17 10.05
N LYS A 54 17.06 -0.49 10.89
CA LYS A 54 16.69 -1.73 11.56
C LYS A 54 15.27 -1.61 12.15
N GLY A 55 14.36 -2.47 11.67
CA GLY A 55 12.96 -2.48 12.09
C GLY A 55 11.95 -2.04 11.02
N ILE A 56 12.38 -1.67 9.81
CA ILE A 56 11.48 -1.53 8.65
C ILE A 56 11.66 -2.74 7.73
N HIS A 57 10.57 -3.46 7.48
CA HIS A 57 10.49 -4.57 6.54
C HIS A 57 10.11 -4.07 5.15
N VAL A 58 10.66 -4.66 4.09
CA VAL A 58 10.22 -4.42 2.72
C VAL A 58 9.31 -5.57 2.31
N MET A 59 8.08 -5.24 1.90
CA MET A 59 7.15 -6.15 1.27
C MET A 59 7.04 -5.75 -0.19
N ALA A 60 7.64 -6.52 -1.10
CA ALA A 60 7.58 -6.25 -2.53
C ALA A 60 6.27 -6.78 -3.12
N GLU A 61 5.60 -5.94 -3.90
CA GLU A 61 4.44 -6.31 -4.69
C GLU A 61 4.77 -6.37 -6.18
N ILE A 62 4.31 -7.46 -6.79
CA ILE A 62 4.36 -7.77 -8.21
C ILE A 62 2.91 -8.08 -8.56
N ASP A 63 2.12 -7.06 -8.91
CA ASP A 63 0.69 -7.22 -9.14
C ASP A 63 0.45 -8.03 -10.43
N VAL A 64 -0.32 -9.10 -10.27
CA VAL A 64 -0.70 -10.05 -11.33
C VAL A 64 -2.03 -10.73 -10.97
N PRO A 65 -2.86 -11.08 -11.97
CA PRO A 65 -2.63 -10.98 -13.41
C PRO A 65 -3.06 -9.64 -14.03
N GLY A 66 -3.68 -8.74 -13.26
CA GLY A 66 -3.92 -7.35 -13.67
C GLY A 66 -2.63 -6.53 -13.71
N HIS A 67 -2.73 -5.24 -14.02
CA HIS A 67 -1.63 -4.28 -13.81
C HIS A 67 -0.27 -4.70 -14.42
N ALA A 68 -0.30 -5.34 -15.60
CA ALA A 68 0.88 -6.00 -16.14
C ALA A 68 1.30 -5.57 -17.56
N GLU A 69 0.65 -4.61 -18.24
CA GLU A 69 0.95 -4.30 -19.65
C GLU A 69 2.45 -4.07 -19.94
N SER A 70 3.16 -3.40 -19.04
CA SER A 70 4.61 -3.12 -19.12
C SER A 70 5.48 -4.37 -19.34
N TRP A 71 5.06 -5.53 -18.84
CA TRP A 71 5.77 -6.80 -18.98
C TRP A 71 5.89 -7.22 -20.45
N GLY A 72 4.90 -6.85 -21.26
CA GLY A 72 4.79 -7.16 -22.68
C GLY A 72 5.80 -6.47 -23.58
N LYS A 73 6.30 -5.31 -23.16
CA LYS A 73 7.33 -4.57 -23.91
C LYS A 73 8.60 -5.43 -24.04
N GLY A 74 8.92 -6.17 -22.98
CA GLY A 74 10.05 -7.10 -22.92
C GLY A 74 9.79 -8.45 -23.56
N TYR A 75 8.62 -9.02 -23.25
CA TYR A 75 8.21 -10.36 -23.66
C TYR A 75 6.81 -10.35 -24.26
N PRO A 76 6.65 -9.95 -25.54
CA PRO A 76 5.34 -9.82 -26.17
C PRO A 76 4.49 -11.10 -26.17
N LYS A 77 5.13 -12.28 -26.09
CA LYS A 77 4.46 -13.59 -26.01
C LYS A 77 3.66 -13.81 -24.72
N LEU A 78 3.89 -13.00 -23.67
CA LEU A 78 3.07 -13.03 -22.46
C LEU A 78 1.65 -12.52 -22.74
N TRP A 79 1.49 -11.70 -23.79
CA TRP A 79 0.19 -11.17 -24.17
C TRP A 79 -0.47 -12.07 -25.19
N PRO A 80 -1.69 -12.53 -24.92
CA PRO A 80 -2.40 -13.45 -25.80
C PRO A 80 -2.62 -12.89 -27.20
N SER A 81 -2.71 -11.56 -27.34
CA SER A 81 -2.81 -10.89 -28.63
C SER A 81 -2.49 -9.40 -28.50
N PRO A 82 -1.87 -8.78 -29.52
CA PRO A 82 -1.78 -7.31 -29.61
C PRO A 82 -3.13 -6.60 -29.72
N LYS A 83 -4.22 -7.34 -30.03
CA LYS A 83 -5.57 -6.80 -30.26
C LYS A 83 -6.67 -7.44 -29.40
N CYS A 84 -6.36 -8.50 -28.64
CA CYS A 84 -7.33 -9.20 -27.79
C CYS A 84 -6.92 -9.00 -26.34
N ARG A 85 -7.71 -8.20 -25.61
CA ARG A 85 -7.59 -8.02 -24.15
C ARG A 85 -8.41 -9.03 -23.34
N GLU A 86 -9.18 -9.88 -24.01
CA GLU A 86 -9.95 -10.95 -23.36
C GLU A 86 -9.15 -12.26 -23.30
N PRO A 87 -9.32 -13.08 -22.24
CA PRO A 87 -8.61 -14.34 -22.10
C PRO A 87 -8.85 -15.25 -23.32
N LEU A 88 -7.78 -15.86 -23.83
CA LEU A 88 -7.90 -16.84 -24.92
C LEU A 88 -8.82 -17.97 -24.49
N HIS A 89 -9.78 -18.30 -25.36
CA HIS A 89 -10.73 -19.43 -25.22
C HIS A 89 -10.06 -20.82 -25.15
N GLU A 90 -8.77 -20.93 -24.83
CA GLU A 90 -7.99 -22.17 -24.90
C GLU A 90 -8.48 -23.27 -23.94
N ARG A 91 -9.40 -22.99 -23.00
CA ARG A 91 -9.84 -23.97 -21.99
C ARG A 91 -11.34 -23.96 -21.63
N ASN A 92 -12.23 -23.35 -22.41
CA ASN A 92 -13.64 -23.15 -22.03
C ASN A 92 -13.81 -22.48 -20.63
N MET A 93 -12.86 -21.62 -20.24
CA MET A 93 -12.92 -20.86 -18.99
C MET A 93 -13.58 -19.50 -19.24
N THR A 94 -14.41 -19.04 -18.29
CA THR A 94 -14.77 -17.61 -18.24
C THR A 94 -13.58 -16.78 -17.75
N THR A 95 -13.63 -15.46 -17.91
CA THR A 95 -12.61 -14.55 -17.33
C THR A 95 -12.47 -14.73 -15.82
N LYS A 96 -13.56 -15.00 -15.10
CA LYS A 96 -13.53 -15.27 -13.65
C LYS A 96 -12.83 -16.59 -13.33
N ASP A 97 -13.06 -17.62 -14.12
CA ASP A 97 -12.39 -18.91 -13.96
C ASP A 97 -10.89 -18.79 -14.26
N ALA A 98 -10.53 -18.03 -15.30
CA ALA A 98 -9.14 -17.76 -15.65
C ALA A 98 -8.42 -16.97 -14.55
N TYR A 99 -9.06 -15.93 -14.02
CA TYR A 99 -8.53 -15.14 -12.89
C TYR A 99 -8.30 -16.03 -11.66
N LYS A 100 -9.31 -16.81 -11.25
CA LYS A 100 -9.21 -17.77 -10.16
C LYS A 100 -8.08 -18.78 -10.38
N TYR A 101 -8.03 -19.41 -11.57
CA TYR A 101 -6.99 -20.37 -11.91
C TYR A 101 -5.59 -19.78 -11.78
N PHE A 102 -5.39 -18.58 -12.33
CA PHE A 102 -4.10 -17.89 -12.28
C PHE A 102 -3.67 -17.59 -10.85
N VAL A 103 -4.54 -16.95 -10.05
CA VAL A 103 -4.23 -16.57 -8.67
C VAL A 103 -3.92 -17.79 -7.82
N LEU A 104 -4.72 -18.86 -7.92
CA LEU A 104 -4.46 -20.08 -7.15
C LEU A 104 -3.15 -20.76 -7.56
N LYS A 105 -2.77 -20.71 -8.84
CA LYS A 105 -1.47 -21.21 -9.31
C LYS A 105 -0.31 -20.36 -8.82
N ALA A 106 -0.45 -19.03 -8.83
CA ALA A 106 0.56 -18.13 -8.27
C ALA A 106 0.74 -18.33 -6.76
N GLN A 107 -0.36 -18.48 -6.00
CA GLN A 107 -0.33 -18.80 -4.57
C GLN A 107 0.39 -20.12 -4.30
N GLU A 108 0.09 -21.17 -5.07
CA GLU A 108 0.74 -22.47 -4.95
C GLU A 108 2.26 -22.37 -5.14
N ILE A 109 2.72 -21.62 -6.15
CA ILE A 109 4.15 -21.37 -6.39
C ILE A 109 4.78 -20.62 -5.21
N ALA A 110 4.16 -19.53 -4.74
CA ALA A 110 4.66 -18.73 -3.63
C ALA A 110 4.79 -19.57 -2.35
N ILE A 111 3.77 -20.35 -2.01
CA ILE A 111 3.75 -21.21 -0.82
C ILE A 111 4.81 -22.32 -0.92
N ASN A 112 4.99 -22.93 -2.09
CA ASN A 112 6.04 -23.93 -2.30
C ASN A 112 7.46 -23.37 -2.14
N LEU A 113 7.63 -22.05 -2.30
CA LEU A 113 8.86 -21.33 -2.02
C LEU A 113 8.98 -20.85 -0.56
N ASN A 114 8.03 -21.22 0.31
CA ASN A 114 7.87 -20.76 1.70
C ASN A 114 7.54 -19.26 1.83
N TRP A 115 6.88 -18.67 0.83
CA TRP A 115 6.37 -17.30 0.91
C TRP A 115 4.94 -17.29 1.42
N ILE A 116 4.57 -16.21 2.12
CA ILE A 116 3.19 -15.94 2.51
C ILE A 116 2.58 -15.02 1.45
N PRO A 117 1.57 -15.46 0.70
CA PRO A 117 0.93 -14.60 -0.28
C PRO A 117 0.08 -13.54 0.41
N VAL A 118 0.20 -12.30 -0.08
CA VAL A 118 -0.72 -11.19 0.22
C VAL A 118 -1.50 -10.92 -1.05
N ASN A 119 -2.83 -10.85 -0.94
CA ASN A 119 -3.69 -10.54 -2.08
C ASN A 119 -4.65 -9.41 -1.72
N TRP A 120 -4.94 -8.56 -2.70
CA TRP A 120 -6.06 -7.63 -2.61
C TRP A 120 -7.40 -8.38 -2.45
N GLU A 121 -8.35 -7.70 -1.83
CA GLU A 121 -9.63 -8.26 -1.38
C GLU A 121 -10.51 -8.87 -2.48
N GLU A 122 -10.29 -8.53 -3.74
CA GLU A 122 -11.00 -9.08 -4.90
C GLU A 122 -10.95 -10.61 -4.92
N THR A 123 -9.82 -11.19 -4.52
CA THR A 123 -9.62 -12.64 -4.43
C THR A 123 -10.56 -13.26 -3.39
N PHE A 124 -10.65 -12.66 -2.21
CA PHE A 124 -11.55 -13.08 -1.13
C PHE A 124 -13.02 -12.88 -1.52
N ASN A 125 -13.34 -11.72 -2.09
CA ASN A 125 -14.69 -11.37 -2.54
C ASN A 125 -15.19 -12.31 -3.66
N SER A 126 -14.29 -12.81 -4.51
CA SER A 126 -14.64 -13.63 -5.68
C SER A 126 -14.62 -15.14 -5.42
N PHE A 127 -13.63 -15.66 -4.69
CA PHE A 127 -13.43 -17.12 -4.54
C PHE A 127 -12.76 -17.53 -3.22
N LYS A 128 -13.06 -16.85 -2.10
CA LYS A 128 -12.54 -17.16 -0.75
C LYS A 128 -12.51 -18.64 -0.36
N GLU A 129 -13.51 -19.43 -0.75
CA GLU A 129 -13.60 -20.86 -0.39
C GLU A 129 -12.49 -21.71 -1.04
N ASN A 130 -11.75 -21.14 -1.99
CA ASN A 130 -10.62 -21.80 -2.65
C ASN A 130 -9.26 -21.18 -2.29
N LEU A 131 -9.22 -20.06 -1.57
CA LEU A 131 -7.96 -19.44 -1.17
C LEU A 131 -7.24 -20.33 -0.16
N ASN A 132 -5.92 -20.37 -0.26
CA ASN A 132 -5.12 -21.05 0.74
C ASN A 132 -5.26 -20.32 2.10
N PRO A 133 -5.46 -21.02 3.23
CA PRO A 133 -5.60 -20.39 4.55
C PRO A 133 -4.38 -19.55 4.99
N LEU A 134 -3.20 -19.76 4.39
CA LEU A 134 -2.02 -18.92 4.64
C LEU A 134 -2.13 -17.52 4.01
N THR A 135 -3.03 -17.30 3.06
CA THR A 135 -3.16 -16.00 2.38
C THR A 135 -3.56 -14.89 3.35
N VAL A 136 -2.86 -13.76 3.26
CA VAL A 136 -3.25 -12.50 3.90
C VAL A 136 -4.09 -11.71 2.92
N VAL A 137 -5.23 -11.19 3.37
CA VAL A 137 -6.13 -10.37 2.55
C VAL A 137 -5.90 -8.89 2.87
N HIS A 138 -5.68 -8.09 1.84
CA HIS A 138 -5.50 -6.64 1.95
C HIS A 138 -6.80 -5.92 1.53
N ASN A 139 -7.48 -5.30 2.51
CA ASN A 139 -8.78 -4.66 2.34
C ASN A 139 -8.63 -3.16 2.03
N TRP A 140 -9.11 -2.74 0.87
CA TRP A 140 -8.97 -1.37 0.39
C TRP A 140 -10.28 -0.71 -0.08
N LEU A 141 -11.24 -1.45 -0.65
CA LEU A 141 -12.39 -0.83 -1.35
C LEU A 141 -13.30 -0.01 -0.42
N GLY A 142 -13.42 -0.45 0.83
CA GLY A 142 -14.28 0.15 1.83
C GLY A 142 -14.18 -0.55 3.17
N PRO A 143 -14.97 -0.13 4.17
CA PRO A 143 -15.00 -0.79 5.46
C PRO A 143 -15.70 -2.17 5.37
N GLY A 144 -15.38 -3.05 6.32
CA GLY A 144 -16.18 -4.26 6.58
C GLY A 144 -15.73 -5.53 5.86
N VAL A 145 -14.71 -5.50 5.01
CA VAL A 145 -14.11 -6.75 4.48
C VAL A 145 -13.20 -7.39 5.53
N CYS A 146 -12.35 -6.63 6.23
CA CYS A 146 -11.51 -7.22 7.29
C CYS A 146 -12.31 -8.03 8.34
N PRO A 147 -13.45 -7.56 8.89
CA PRO A 147 -14.30 -8.36 9.76
C PRO A 147 -14.71 -9.72 9.17
N LYS A 148 -15.10 -9.75 7.89
CA LYS A 148 -15.48 -10.99 7.19
C LYS A 148 -14.29 -11.91 6.94
N VAL A 149 -13.13 -11.34 6.66
CA VAL A 149 -11.86 -12.05 6.44
C VAL A 149 -11.45 -12.78 7.71
N VAL A 150 -11.43 -12.08 8.85
CA VAL A 150 -11.02 -12.67 10.13
C VAL A 150 -12.05 -13.66 10.67
N GLU A 151 -13.34 -13.46 10.39
CA GLU A 151 -14.40 -14.44 10.71
C GLU A 151 -14.19 -15.77 10.00
N LYS A 152 -13.66 -15.74 8.77
CA LYS A 152 -13.29 -16.92 7.99
C LYS A 152 -11.91 -17.49 8.36
N GLY A 153 -11.21 -16.89 9.33
CA GLY A 153 -9.92 -17.36 9.82
C GLY A 153 -8.70 -16.88 9.03
N PHE A 154 -8.87 -15.99 8.04
CA PHE A 154 -7.77 -15.39 7.31
C PHE A 154 -7.19 -14.20 8.07
N ARG A 155 -5.94 -13.85 7.74
CA ARG A 155 -5.28 -12.63 8.25
C ARG A 155 -5.65 -11.43 7.37
N CYS A 156 -5.78 -10.25 7.97
CA CYS A 156 -6.15 -9.02 7.27
C CYS A 156 -5.12 -7.90 7.45
N ILE A 157 -4.90 -7.13 6.39
CA ILE A 157 -4.29 -5.79 6.42
C ILE A 157 -5.36 -4.80 5.97
N MET A 158 -5.51 -3.68 6.68
CA MET A 158 -6.51 -2.65 6.39
C MET A 158 -5.88 -1.44 5.70
N SER A 159 -6.46 -1.00 4.58
CA SER A 159 -6.06 0.19 3.82
C SER A 159 -7.28 0.87 3.15
N ASN A 160 -8.39 1.02 3.87
CA ASN A 160 -9.63 1.58 3.33
C ASN A 160 -9.38 2.91 2.58
N GLN A 161 -9.66 2.92 1.27
CA GLN A 161 -9.42 4.06 0.38
C GLN A 161 -10.19 5.33 0.78
N GLY A 162 -11.29 5.20 1.51
CA GLY A 162 -12.04 6.35 2.00
C GLY A 162 -11.28 7.19 3.03
N VAL A 163 -10.23 6.64 3.65
CA VAL A 163 -9.53 7.28 4.78
C VAL A 163 -8.01 7.14 4.76
N TRP A 164 -7.45 6.05 4.22
CA TRP A 164 -6.02 5.74 4.27
C TRP A 164 -5.32 5.73 2.90
N TYR A 165 -5.94 6.28 1.87
CA TYR A 165 -5.28 6.54 0.58
C TYR A 165 -4.77 7.99 0.55
N LEU A 166 -3.46 8.16 0.48
CA LEU A 166 -2.75 9.44 0.50
C LEU A 166 -2.87 10.17 -0.85
N ASP A 167 -3.01 9.44 -1.94
CA ASP A 167 -3.28 10.02 -3.27
C ASP A 167 -4.68 10.66 -3.36
N HIS A 168 -5.60 10.33 -2.44
CA HIS A 168 -6.84 11.09 -2.23
C HIS A 168 -6.50 12.37 -1.45
N LEU A 169 -6.22 13.44 -2.19
CA LEU A 169 -5.65 14.67 -1.64
C LEU A 169 -6.63 15.47 -0.77
N ASP A 170 -7.93 15.27 -0.96
CA ASP A 170 -9.02 15.92 -0.23
C ASP A 170 -9.33 15.25 1.12
N VAL A 171 -8.69 14.11 1.43
CA VAL A 171 -8.84 13.44 2.73
C VAL A 171 -7.90 14.06 3.76
N PRO A 172 -8.45 14.71 4.82
CA PRO A 172 -7.67 15.41 5.82
C PRO A 172 -7.07 14.45 6.86
N TRP A 173 -6.06 14.89 7.60
CA TRP A 173 -5.35 14.04 8.57
C TRP A 173 -6.26 13.48 9.68
N GLN A 174 -7.36 14.17 10.02
CA GLN A 174 -8.32 13.73 11.03
C GLN A 174 -8.95 12.38 10.66
N ASP A 175 -9.27 12.17 9.39
CA ASP A 175 -9.86 10.92 8.91
C ASP A 175 -8.82 9.78 8.97
N PHE A 176 -7.56 10.09 8.64
CA PHE A 176 -6.45 9.15 8.84
C PHE A 176 -6.27 8.78 10.32
N TYR A 177 -6.42 9.74 11.24
CA TYR A 177 -6.23 9.53 12.68
C TYR A 177 -7.38 8.77 13.34
N THR A 178 -8.61 8.99 12.90
CA THR A 178 -9.82 8.45 13.54
C THR A 178 -10.25 7.09 13.00
N SER A 179 -9.77 6.69 11.82
CA SER A 179 -9.99 5.36 11.25
C SER A 179 -9.44 4.26 12.17
N GLU A 180 -10.31 3.33 12.59
CA GLU A 180 -9.96 2.25 13.51
C GLU A 180 -9.88 0.89 12.78
N PRO A 181 -8.69 0.28 12.63
CA PRO A 181 -8.53 -0.97 11.88
C PRO A 181 -9.24 -2.19 12.51
N LEU A 182 -9.58 -2.15 13.80
CA LEU A 182 -10.36 -3.19 14.48
C LEU A 182 -11.88 -2.94 14.47
N ALA A 183 -12.35 -1.87 13.80
CA ALA A 183 -13.76 -1.52 13.76
C ALA A 183 -14.62 -2.68 13.23
N GLY A 184 -15.65 -3.05 14.00
CA GLY A 184 -16.55 -4.16 13.67
C GLY A 184 -16.03 -5.55 14.05
N ILE A 185 -14.90 -5.68 14.76
CA ILE A 185 -14.33 -6.96 15.20
C ILE A 185 -14.33 -7.02 16.73
N ASN A 186 -15.37 -7.60 17.32
CA ASN A 186 -15.51 -7.67 18.79
C ASN A 186 -14.75 -8.85 19.43
N ASN A 187 -14.49 -9.91 18.67
CA ASN A 187 -13.84 -11.11 19.19
C ASN A 187 -12.32 -10.92 19.25
N THR A 188 -11.73 -10.99 20.44
CA THR A 188 -10.29 -10.78 20.66
C THR A 188 -9.39 -11.78 19.92
N ALA A 189 -9.85 -13.01 19.67
CA ALA A 189 -9.10 -13.97 18.86
C ALA A 189 -9.10 -13.59 17.38
N GLN A 190 -10.22 -13.05 16.87
CA GLN A 190 -10.31 -12.51 15.50
C GLN A 190 -9.52 -11.20 15.34
N GLN A 191 -9.49 -10.34 16.36
CA GLN A 191 -8.67 -9.12 16.35
C GLN A 191 -7.18 -9.44 16.13
N LYS A 192 -6.68 -10.56 16.66
CA LYS A 192 -5.28 -11.02 16.45
C LYS A 192 -4.97 -11.40 15.00
N LEU A 193 -5.99 -11.61 14.16
CA LEU A 193 -5.82 -11.89 12.74
C LEU A 193 -5.66 -10.60 11.93
N VAL A 194 -5.99 -9.43 12.49
CA VAL A 194 -5.67 -8.14 11.88
C VAL A 194 -4.20 -7.83 12.16
N LEU A 195 -3.39 -7.78 11.11
CA LEU A 195 -1.93 -7.57 11.22
C LEU A 195 -1.56 -6.10 11.41
N GLY A 196 -2.47 -5.20 11.09
CA GLY A 196 -2.29 -3.76 11.13
C GLY A 196 -2.98 -3.10 9.94
N GLY A 197 -2.43 -1.98 9.51
CA GLY A 197 -2.89 -1.28 8.33
C GLY A 197 -1.77 -0.66 7.52
N GLU A 198 -2.13 -0.22 6.33
CA GLU A 198 -1.24 0.47 5.41
C GLU A 198 -1.91 1.76 4.92
N VAL A 199 -1.11 2.81 4.85
CA VAL A 199 -1.50 4.06 4.19
C VAL A 199 -0.90 4.05 2.78
N CYS A 200 -1.75 3.92 1.78
CA CYS A 200 -1.35 3.73 0.40
C CYS A 200 -1.08 5.08 -0.25
N MET A 201 -0.08 5.16 -1.12
CA MET A 201 0.22 6.35 -1.91
C MET A 201 0.38 5.92 -3.36
N TRP A 202 -0.71 5.94 -4.13
CA TRP A 202 -0.67 5.61 -5.55
C TRP A 202 0.00 6.71 -6.38
N GLY A 203 0.61 6.32 -7.49
CA GLY A 203 1.61 7.11 -8.21
C GLY A 203 1.10 7.96 -9.39
N GLU A 204 -0.19 7.92 -9.72
CA GLU A 204 -0.73 8.49 -10.97
C GLU A 204 -0.48 9.99 -11.10
N THR A 205 -0.45 10.70 -9.97
CA THR A 205 -0.19 12.14 -9.93
C THR A 205 0.94 12.51 -8.98
N ALA A 206 1.85 11.58 -8.66
CA ALA A 206 2.92 11.81 -7.70
C ALA A 206 4.29 11.38 -8.24
N ASP A 207 5.31 12.19 -7.95
CA ASP A 207 6.70 11.87 -8.27
C ASP A 207 7.66 12.46 -7.21
N THR A 208 8.95 12.49 -7.52
CA THR A 208 9.97 13.03 -6.61
C THR A 208 9.74 14.50 -6.21
N SER A 209 8.98 15.28 -6.98
CA SER A 209 8.70 16.68 -6.71
C SER A 209 7.69 16.91 -5.58
N ASP A 210 6.81 15.94 -5.30
CA ASP A 210 5.70 16.13 -4.38
C ASP A 210 5.38 14.95 -3.45
N VAL A 211 5.94 13.75 -3.68
CA VAL A 211 5.63 12.53 -2.93
C VAL A 211 5.76 12.70 -1.41
N GLN A 212 6.77 13.44 -0.92
CA GLN A 212 6.95 13.67 0.52
C GLN A 212 5.86 14.56 1.11
N GLN A 213 5.45 15.60 0.38
CA GLN A 213 4.43 16.56 0.79
C GLN A 213 3.03 15.94 0.74
N THR A 214 2.86 14.91 -0.10
CA THR A 214 1.62 14.13 -0.14
C THR A 214 1.54 13.15 1.03
N ILE A 215 2.62 12.41 1.30
CA ILE A 215 2.65 11.41 2.37
C ILE A 215 2.60 12.06 3.77
N TRP A 216 3.41 13.09 4.00
CA TRP A 216 3.59 13.68 5.33
C TRP A 216 2.87 15.03 5.43
N PRO A 217 2.13 15.28 6.53
CA PRO A 217 2.15 14.55 7.80
C PRO A 217 1.02 13.51 7.96
N ARG A 218 0.12 13.34 6.98
CA ARG A 218 -1.07 12.46 7.10
C ARG A 218 -0.73 11.02 7.45
N ALA A 219 0.32 10.45 6.87
CA ALA A 219 0.81 9.12 7.24
C ALA A 219 1.21 9.00 8.73
N ALA A 220 1.68 10.08 9.35
CA ALA A 220 2.02 10.07 10.77
C ALA A 220 0.78 9.98 11.67
N ALA A 221 -0.34 10.55 11.23
CA ALA A 221 -1.61 10.47 11.95
C ALA A 221 -2.12 9.01 12.01
N ALA A 222 -2.13 8.30 10.88
CA ALA A 222 -2.45 6.88 10.85
C ALA A 222 -1.41 6.02 11.60
N ALA A 223 -0.12 6.39 11.55
CA ALA A 223 0.92 5.67 12.29
C ALA A 223 0.68 5.72 13.81
N GLU A 224 0.24 6.85 14.34
CA GLU A 224 -0.08 6.95 15.77
C GLU A 224 -1.26 6.07 16.17
N ARG A 225 -2.29 6.02 15.31
CA ARG A 225 -3.45 5.13 15.46
C ARG A 225 -3.05 3.67 15.54
N MET A 226 -2.13 3.23 14.67
CA MET A 226 -1.67 1.84 14.65
C MET A 226 -0.69 1.50 15.78
N TRP A 227 -0.01 2.50 16.35
CA TRP A 227 1.01 2.30 17.37
C TRP A 227 0.47 2.38 18.81
N SER A 228 -0.45 3.30 19.06
CA SER A 228 -0.85 3.69 20.40
C SER A 228 -2.01 2.87 20.93
N GLN A 229 -2.15 2.79 22.25
CA GLN A 229 -3.32 2.16 22.87
C GLN A 229 -4.59 2.93 22.53
N LEU A 230 -5.64 2.20 22.16
CA LEU A 230 -6.89 2.76 21.65
C LEU A 230 -7.54 3.73 22.65
N GLU A 231 -7.56 3.37 23.93
CA GLU A 231 -8.15 4.16 25.00
C GLU A 231 -7.42 5.50 25.16
N ALA A 232 -6.10 5.50 25.00
CA ALA A 232 -5.27 6.69 25.16
C ALA A 232 -5.47 7.71 24.04
N ILE A 233 -5.79 7.27 22.82
CA ILE A 233 -5.97 8.15 21.65
C ILE A 233 -7.44 8.52 21.38
N SER A 234 -8.39 7.68 21.80
CA SER A 234 -9.83 7.91 21.55
C SER A 234 -10.45 8.92 22.50
N ALA A 235 -9.85 9.12 23.68
CA ALA A 235 -10.28 10.12 24.66
C ALA A 235 -9.72 11.52 24.37
N GLN A 236 -8.87 11.68 23.35
CA GLN A 236 -8.20 12.95 23.07
C GLN A 236 -9.05 13.85 22.18
N ASP A 237 -9.02 15.14 22.51
CA ASP A 237 -9.55 16.18 21.65
C ASP A 237 -8.61 16.41 20.45
N LEU A 238 -9.17 16.31 19.24
CA LEU A 238 -8.40 16.39 18.00
C LEU A 238 -7.77 17.77 17.80
N GLU A 239 -8.50 18.84 18.11
CA GLU A 239 -8.11 20.23 17.82
C GLU A 239 -7.07 20.78 18.80
N THR A 240 -7.14 20.38 20.06
CA THR A 240 -6.25 20.90 21.12
C THR A 240 -5.06 20.01 21.37
N THR A 241 -5.24 18.67 21.36
CA THR A 241 -4.20 17.74 21.80
C THR A 241 -3.48 17.10 20.61
N VAL A 242 -4.23 16.54 19.66
CA VAL A 242 -3.63 15.80 18.53
C VAL A 242 -3.03 16.77 17.52
N LEU A 243 -3.74 17.82 17.15
CA LEU A 243 -3.29 18.85 16.22
C LEU A 243 -1.97 19.49 16.67
N ALA A 244 -1.86 19.87 17.94
CA ALA A 244 -0.65 20.47 18.50
C ALA A 244 0.56 19.52 18.39
N ARG A 245 0.39 18.24 18.72
CA ARG A 245 1.46 17.23 18.59
C ARG A 245 1.83 16.97 17.14
N LEU A 246 0.85 16.95 16.24
CA LEU A 246 1.07 16.74 14.81
C LEU A 246 1.80 17.92 14.16
N HIS A 247 1.46 19.17 14.50
CA HIS A 247 2.23 20.35 14.09
C HIS A 247 3.69 20.28 14.56
N TYR A 248 3.89 19.94 15.83
CA TYR A 248 5.23 19.78 16.38
C TYR A 248 6.02 18.69 15.63
N PHE A 249 5.39 17.53 15.39
CA PHE A 249 6.01 16.44 14.65
C PHE A 249 6.31 16.81 13.19
N ARG A 250 5.40 17.52 12.51
CA ARG A 250 5.60 18.06 11.16
C ARG A 250 6.81 19.00 11.09
N CYS A 251 6.97 19.89 12.07
CA CYS A 251 8.18 20.71 12.17
C CYS A 251 9.43 19.84 12.32
N LEU A 252 9.42 18.81 13.18
CA LEU A 252 10.57 17.91 13.34
C LEU A 252 10.93 17.17 12.05
N LEU A 253 9.94 16.76 11.25
CA LEU A 253 10.17 16.16 9.93
C LEU A 253 10.91 17.13 9.01
N ASN A 254 10.46 18.38 8.92
CA ASN A 254 11.10 19.41 8.10
C ASN A 254 12.54 19.69 8.54
N HIS A 255 12.80 19.79 9.84
CA HIS A 255 14.16 19.98 10.38
C HIS A 255 15.10 18.81 10.06
N ARG A 256 14.54 17.62 9.75
CA ARG A 256 15.28 16.41 9.40
C ARG A 256 15.32 16.16 7.88
N GLY A 257 14.91 17.13 7.07
CA GLY A 257 14.96 17.06 5.61
C GLY A 257 13.80 16.27 4.98
N ILE A 258 12.73 15.98 5.71
CA ILE A 258 11.49 15.41 5.16
C ILE A 258 10.53 16.55 4.90
N ALA A 259 10.24 16.82 3.63
CA ALA A 259 9.43 17.94 3.19
C ALA A 259 7.93 17.66 3.42
N ALA A 260 7.47 17.88 4.65
CA ALA A 260 6.10 17.63 5.08
C ALA A 260 5.20 18.87 4.88
N ALA A 261 4.03 18.64 4.31
CA ALA A 261 3.04 19.69 4.05
C ALA A 261 2.51 20.30 5.37
N PRO A 262 1.93 21.51 5.32
CA PRO A 262 1.13 22.07 6.43
C PRO A 262 0.07 21.08 6.94
N VAL A 263 -0.12 21.02 8.26
CA VAL A 263 -1.10 20.10 8.88
C VAL A 263 -2.54 20.54 8.57
N THR A 264 -2.77 21.86 8.49
CA THR A 264 -4.10 22.47 8.31
C THR A 264 -4.60 22.46 6.86
N ASN A 265 -3.86 21.84 5.95
CA ASN A 265 -4.26 21.70 4.56
C ASN A 265 -5.55 20.89 4.43
N SER A 266 -6.60 21.50 3.89
CA SER A 266 -7.80 20.81 3.44
C SER A 266 -7.60 20.01 2.15
N TYR A 267 -6.52 20.30 1.42
CA TYR A 267 -6.08 19.55 0.25
C TYR A 267 -4.57 19.36 0.36
N ALA A 268 -4.12 18.11 0.32
CA ALA A 268 -2.74 17.70 0.57
C ALA A 268 -1.75 18.34 -0.41
N ARG A 269 -0.46 18.26 -0.06
CA ARG A 269 0.70 18.82 -0.78
C ARG A 269 0.64 20.31 -1.15
N ARG A 270 -0.35 21.07 -0.67
CA ARG A 270 -0.44 22.52 -0.89
C ARG A 270 0.56 23.30 -0.03
N PRO A 271 1.07 24.45 -0.52
CA PRO A 271 1.88 25.34 0.30
C PRO A 271 1.02 25.98 1.41
N PRO A 272 1.66 26.57 2.44
CA PRO A 272 0.96 27.38 3.43
C PRO A 272 0.16 28.52 2.78
N ILE A 273 -1.00 28.85 3.37
CA ILE A 273 -1.89 29.92 2.86
C ILE A 273 -1.29 31.32 3.10
N GLY A 274 -0.33 31.45 4.00
CA GLY A 274 0.33 32.71 4.31
C GLY A 274 1.64 32.52 5.08
N PRO A 275 2.32 33.63 5.42
CA PRO A 275 3.53 33.59 6.24
C PRO A 275 3.20 33.07 7.65
N GLY A 276 4.16 32.41 8.29
CA GLY A 276 3.97 31.88 9.64
C GLY A 276 4.95 30.79 10.02
N SER A 277 4.83 30.35 11.26
CA SER A 277 5.64 29.28 11.82
C SER A 277 5.11 27.90 11.39
N CYS A 278 6.01 26.93 11.25
CA CYS A 278 5.61 25.55 10.98
C CYS A 278 4.72 24.95 12.10
N PHE A 279 4.77 25.51 13.32
CA PHE A 279 4.01 25.04 14.48
C PHE A 279 2.52 25.44 14.46
N ILE A 280 2.12 26.28 13.50
CA ILE A 280 0.73 26.75 13.34
C ILE A 280 0.18 26.52 11.93
N GLN A 281 1.00 25.96 11.03
CA GLN A 281 0.67 25.70 9.62
C GLN A 281 0.43 24.21 9.38
#